data_AF-A0A1H1HKM1-F1
#
_entry.id   AF-A0A1H1HKM1-F1
#
_cell.length_a   1.000
_cell.length_b   1.000
_cell.length_c   1.000
_cell.angle_alpha   90.00
_cell.angle_beta   90.00
_cell.angle_gamma   90.00
#
_symmetry.space_group_name_H-M   'P 1'
#
loop_
_entity.id
_entity.type
_entity.pdbx_description
1 polymer ?
#
loop_
_entity_poly.entity_id
_entity_poly.type
_entity_poly.pdbx_seq_one_letter_code
_entity_poly.pdbx_strand_id
1 'polypeptide(L)'
;MVCQDVGMSVSRFGVLAGIGAVVIASVGAGAVAAEPASAPRESDGRPIVVIGASISTGYEVAGVVAYPRMISAIERRSVYLSARSGAGYADGSIAGLTQAAKLTERNPALVVVQAGSNDVGASTSAIDTRARQVITTVRQQAPNARIALITVFPTVHGSGPDARATEAAIVGAARAVDPSVSVISPLSEGWVYGSSSDGHPDAATHQKLAERVAALADAAG
;
A
#
# COMPACT_ATOMS: atom_id res chain seq x y z
N MET A 1 -38.14 -22.26 -39.45
CA MET A 1 -39.55 -22.14 -39.90
C MET A 1 -40.33 -21.64 -38.68
N VAL A 2 -40.40 -20.31 -38.49
CA VAL A 2 -41.55 -19.42 -38.85
C VAL A 2 -42.73 -19.74 -37.89
N CYS A 3 -43.36 -18.84 -37.15
CA CYS A 3 -43.57 -17.38 -37.16
C CYS A 3 -44.03 -16.98 -35.73
N GLN A 4 -43.58 -15.89 -35.11
CA GLN A 4 -44.19 -14.53 -35.15
C GLN A 4 -45.72 -14.49 -35.25
N ASP A 5 -46.36 -14.05 -34.16
CA ASP A 5 -47.71 -13.49 -34.20
C ASP A 5 -47.63 -11.97 -34.08
N VAL A 6 -48.16 -11.31 -35.11
CA VAL A 6 -48.45 -9.88 -35.20
C VAL A 6 -49.96 -9.76 -35.18
N GLY A 7 -50.51 -8.92 -34.31
CA GLY A 7 -51.93 -8.60 -34.27
C GLY A 7 -52.18 -7.13 -33.95
N MET A 8 -52.17 -6.30 -34.99
CA MET A 8 -52.75 -4.96 -34.99
C MET A 8 -54.28 -5.04 -34.84
N SER A 9 -54.93 -4.08 -34.18
CA SER A 9 -56.05 -3.35 -34.81
C SER A 9 -56.48 -2.12 -34.00
N VAL A 10 -56.59 -1.03 -34.75
CA VAL A 10 -57.20 0.28 -34.48
C VAL A 10 -58.70 0.19 -34.19
N SER A 11 -59.25 1.12 -33.38
CA SER A 11 -60.31 2.02 -33.85
C SER A 11 -60.65 3.18 -32.88
N ARG A 12 -61.28 4.20 -33.45
CA ARG A 12 -61.46 5.59 -33.01
C ARG A 12 -62.76 5.84 -32.22
N PHE A 13 -62.79 7.02 -31.56
CA PHE A 13 -63.88 8.00 -31.36
C PHE A 13 -64.25 8.32 -29.91
N GLY A 14 -64.40 9.63 -29.64
CA GLY A 14 -65.31 10.12 -28.59
C GLY A 14 -64.74 11.19 -27.67
N VAL A 15 -65.07 12.45 -27.97
CA VAL A 15 -64.79 13.67 -27.19
C VAL A 15 -65.58 13.69 -25.86
N LEU A 16 -65.02 14.30 -24.80
CA LEU A 16 -65.79 15.16 -23.88
C LEU A 16 -64.87 16.09 -23.06
N ALA A 17 -65.27 17.35 -23.04
CA ALA A 17 -64.62 18.47 -22.38
C ALA A 17 -64.80 18.43 -20.86
N GLY A 18 -63.81 18.96 -20.13
CA GLY A 18 -63.89 19.21 -18.70
C GLY A 18 -62.82 20.18 -18.25
N ILE A 19 -63.22 21.44 -18.06
CA ILE A 19 -62.41 22.53 -17.52
C ILE A 19 -62.13 22.24 -16.04
N GLY A 20 -60.86 22.18 -15.65
CA GLY A 20 -60.43 22.03 -14.26
C GLY A 20 -59.08 22.70 -14.07
N ALA A 21 -59.06 23.78 -13.29
CA ALA A 21 -57.91 24.64 -13.04
C ALA A 21 -56.69 23.85 -12.52
N VAL A 22 -55.57 23.95 -13.24
CA VAL A 22 -54.27 23.47 -12.74
C VAL A 22 -53.52 24.67 -12.17
N VAL A 23 -53.24 24.56 -10.87
CA VAL A 23 -52.32 25.43 -10.14
C VAL A 23 -50.95 25.34 -10.81
N ILE A 24 -50.47 26.46 -11.38
CA ILE A 24 -49.10 26.55 -11.89
C ILE A 24 -48.17 26.64 -10.68
N ALA A 25 -47.65 25.49 -10.24
CA ALA A 25 -46.50 25.46 -9.34
C ALA A 25 -45.29 25.98 -10.14
N SER A 26 -44.83 27.17 -9.78
CA SER A 26 -43.58 27.75 -10.25
C SER A 26 -42.42 26.83 -9.86
N VAL A 27 -41.91 26.06 -10.83
CA VAL A 27 -40.65 25.34 -10.69
C VAL A 27 -39.55 26.39 -10.68
N GLY A 28 -39.07 26.73 -9.48
CA GLY A 28 -37.86 27.52 -9.31
C GLY A 28 -36.72 26.80 -10.02
N ALA A 29 -36.09 27.48 -10.98
CA ALA A 29 -34.83 27.08 -11.55
C ALA A 29 -33.76 27.20 -10.44
N GLY A 30 -33.66 26.17 -9.60
CA GLY A 30 -32.51 25.97 -8.74
C GLY A 30 -31.32 25.73 -9.65
N ALA A 31 -30.47 26.74 -9.80
CA ALA A 31 -29.14 26.54 -10.33
C ALA A 31 -28.46 25.52 -9.41
N VAL A 32 -28.36 24.28 -9.88
CA VAL A 32 -27.42 23.30 -9.33
C VAL A 32 -26.04 23.90 -9.57
N ALA A 33 -25.52 24.56 -8.54
CA ALA A 33 -24.12 24.95 -8.48
C ALA A 33 -23.34 23.65 -8.66
N ALA A 34 -22.69 23.49 -9.81
CA ALA A 34 -21.75 22.42 -10.03
C ALA A 34 -20.71 22.52 -8.91
N GLU A 35 -20.62 21.49 -8.06
CA GLU A 35 -19.50 21.36 -7.14
C GLU A 35 -18.22 21.49 -7.95
N PRO A 36 -17.25 22.31 -7.50
CA PRO A 36 -15.98 22.41 -8.20
C PRO A 36 -15.39 21.01 -8.27
N ALA A 37 -15.30 20.48 -9.49
CA ALA A 37 -14.57 19.26 -9.76
C ALA A 37 -13.19 19.43 -9.13
N SER A 38 -12.86 18.57 -8.16
CA SER A 38 -11.56 18.60 -7.49
C SER A 38 -10.50 18.62 -8.58
N ALA A 39 -9.64 19.65 -8.57
CA ALA A 39 -8.53 19.75 -9.49
C ALA A 39 -7.77 18.41 -9.49
N PRO A 40 -7.31 17.90 -10.64
CA PRO A 40 -6.50 16.70 -10.69
C PRO A 40 -5.33 16.88 -9.71
N ARG A 41 -5.24 16.02 -8.69
CA ARG A 41 -4.09 16.04 -7.79
C ARG A 41 -2.86 15.77 -8.64
N GLU A 42 -1.90 16.67 -8.60
CA GLU A 42 -0.64 16.51 -9.29
C GLU A 42 0.06 15.28 -8.67
N SER A 43 0.24 14.23 -9.47
CA SER A 43 0.85 12.99 -8.99
C SER A 43 2.28 13.28 -8.55
N ASP A 44 2.59 13.00 -7.28
CA ASP A 44 3.93 13.17 -6.72
C ASP A 44 4.94 12.25 -7.44
N GLY A 45 5.63 12.77 -8.46
CA GLY A 45 6.56 11.99 -9.28
C GLY A 45 7.87 11.60 -8.59
N ARG A 46 8.08 11.96 -7.30
CA ARG A 46 9.30 11.60 -6.55
C ARG A 46 9.44 10.08 -6.42
N PRO A 47 10.68 9.56 -6.32
CA PRO A 47 10.92 8.12 -6.28
C PRO A 47 10.36 7.45 -5.02
N ILE A 48 10.20 6.13 -5.11
CA ILE A 48 10.00 5.27 -3.94
C ILE A 48 11.35 4.63 -3.61
N VAL A 49 11.71 4.61 -2.33
CA VAL A 49 12.92 3.93 -1.86
C VAL A 49 12.53 2.74 -0.98
N VAL A 50 12.99 1.56 -1.34
CA VAL A 50 12.83 0.33 -0.57
C VAL A 50 14.14 -0.01 0.12
N ILE A 51 14.11 -0.05 1.45
CA ILE A 51 15.17 -0.56 2.31
C ILE A 51 14.70 -1.91 2.84
N GLY A 52 15.45 -3.00 2.66
CA GLY A 52 14.92 -4.26 3.18
C GLY A 52 15.79 -5.50 3.16
N ALA A 53 15.13 -6.62 3.42
CA ALA A 53 15.73 -7.94 3.59
C ALA A 53 15.48 -8.83 2.36
N SER A 54 15.49 -10.15 2.55
CA SER A 54 15.35 -11.16 1.49
C SER A 54 14.10 -10.97 0.63
N ILE A 55 12.96 -10.62 1.23
CA ILE A 55 11.70 -10.40 0.50
C ILE A 55 11.84 -9.19 -0.44
N SER A 56 12.49 -8.10 -0.01
CA SER A 56 12.78 -6.98 -0.91
C SER A 56 13.79 -7.32 -2.01
N THR A 57 14.70 -8.28 -1.79
CA THR A 57 15.60 -8.75 -2.87
C THR A 57 14.88 -9.61 -3.91
N GLY A 58 13.65 -10.06 -3.62
CA GLY A 58 12.93 -11.02 -4.47
C GLY A 58 13.43 -12.46 -4.29
N TYR A 59 13.97 -12.80 -3.11
CA TYR A 59 14.42 -14.15 -2.81
C TYR A 59 13.26 -15.16 -3.00
N GLU A 60 13.55 -16.35 -3.57
CA GLU A 60 12.60 -17.38 -4.00
C GLU A 60 11.60 -17.01 -5.11
N VAL A 61 11.71 -15.82 -5.71
CA VAL A 61 10.89 -15.46 -6.88
C VAL A 61 11.74 -14.87 -8.01
N ALA A 62 11.21 -14.86 -9.24
CA ALA A 62 11.89 -14.16 -10.32
C ALA A 62 11.92 -12.65 -10.05
N GLY A 63 13.04 -11.96 -10.32
CA GLY A 63 13.17 -10.53 -9.99
C GLY A 63 12.11 -9.62 -10.61
N VAL A 64 11.54 -10.01 -11.76
CA VAL A 64 10.43 -9.27 -12.40
C VAL A 64 9.12 -9.35 -11.62
N VAL A 65 8.94 -10.39 -10.79
CA VAL A 65 7.78 -10.55 -9.91
C VAL A 65 8.07 -10.13 -8.47
N ALA A 66 9.27 -9.64 -8.16
CA ALA A 66 9.56 -9.08 -6.85
C ALA A 66 8.80 -7.77 -6.66
N TYR A 67 8.17 -7.62 -5.50
CA TYR A 67 7.29 -6.48 -5.20
C TYR A 67 7.91 -5.09 -5.48
N PRO A 68 9.21 -4.81 -5.25
CA PRO A 68 9.79 -3.50 -5.60
C PRO A 68 9.73 -3.21 -7.10
N ARG A 69 9.90 -4.24 -7.93
CA ARG A 69 9.81 -4.08 -9.38
C ARG A 69 8.37 -3.88 -9.83
N MET A 70 7.43 -4.59 -9.23
CA MET A 70 6.00 -4.44 -9.49
C MET A 70 5.48 -3.05 -9.10
N ILE A 71 5.95 -2.47 -7.98
CA ILE A 71 5.61 -1.08 -7.60
C ILE A 71 5.94 -0.11 -8.74
N SER A 72 7.13 -0.24 -9.34
CA SER A 72 7.54 0.63 -10.45
C SER A 72 6.61 0.49 -11.66
N ALA A 73 6.09 -0.71 -11.92
CA ALA A 73 5.14 -0.96 -13.00
C ALA A 73 3.74 -0.38 -12.71
N ILE A 74 3.27 -0.49 -11.46
CA ILE A 74 1.96 0.02 -11.02
C ILE A 74 1.96 1.55 -11.00
N GLU A 75 2.94 2.14 -10.29
CA GLU A 75 3.03 3.58 -10.05
C GLU A 75 3.58 4.38 -11.24
N ARG A 76 4.26 3.70 -12.17
CA ARG A 76 5.09 4.33 -13.20
C ARG A 76 6.14 5.28 -12.60
N ARG A 77 6.56 5.03 -11.35
CA ARG A 77 7.60 5.78 -10.63
C ARG A 77 8.90 4.98 -10.58
N SER A 78 10.01 5.68 -10.39
CA SER A 78 11.28 5.02 -10.13
C SER A 78 11.28 4.43 -8.72
N VAL A 79 11.75 3.18 -8.62
CA VAL A 79 11.94 2.48 -7.35
C VAL A 79 13.43 2.24 -7.17
N TYR A 80 14.01 2.78 -6.10
CA TYR A 80 15.37 2.46 -5.69
C TYR A 80 15.37 1.39 -4.60
N LEU A 81 16.23 0.39 -4.73
CA LEU A 81 16.32 -0.75 -3.83
C LEU A 81 17.66 -0.75 -3.10
N SER A 82 17.62 -0.74 -1.77
CA SER A 82 18.75 -0.98 -0.86
C SER A 82 18.40 -2.17 0.02
N ALA A 83 18.71 -3.39 -0.44
CA ALA A 83 18.31 -4.60 0.26
C ALA A 83 19.39 -5.67 0.29
N ARG A 84 19.35 -6.51 1.32
CA ARG A 84 20.27 -7.65 1.51
C ARG A 84 19.52 -8.81 2.17
N SER A 85 19.61 -10.01 1.61
CA SER A 85 19.08 -11.22 2.24
C SER A 85 19.67 -11.42 3.64
N GLY A 86 18.82 -11.82 4.59
CA GLY A 86 19.21 -11.97 6.00
C GLY A 86 19.34 -10.66 6.78
N ALA A 87 19.06 -9.49 6.18
CA ALA A 87 19.11 -8.24 6.93
C ALA A 87 18.05 -8.17 8.05
N GLY A 88 18.44 -7.60 9.18
CA GLY A 88 17.61 -7.39 10.36
C GLY A 88 17.87 -6.04 11.03
N TYR A 89 16.99 -5.70 11.97
CA TYR A 89 17.19 -4.54 12.85
C TYR A 89 18.25 -4.84 13.92
N ALA A 90 18.18 -6.01 14.55
CA ALA A 90 19.01 -6.36 15.71
C ALA A 90 20.51 -6.40 15.37
N ASP A 91 20.87 -6.88 14.18
CA ASP A 91 22.26 -6.93 13.70
C ASP A 91 22.76 -5.58 13.14
N GLY A 92 21.89 -4.57 13.07
CA GLY A 92 22.20 -3.23 12.56
C GLY A 92 22.27 -3.13 11.03
N SER A 93 22.03 -4.20 10.29
CA SER A 93 22.18 -4.17 8.83
C SER A 93 21.13 -3.31 8.14
N ILE A 94 19.89 -3.24 8.65
CA ILE A 94 18.89 -2.31 8.13
C ILE A 94 19.31 -0.84 8.33
N ALA A 95 20.00 -0.50 9.42
CA ALA A 95 20.56 0.84 9.61
C ALA A 95 21.65 1.15 8.57
N GLY A 96 22.52 0.18 8.28
CA GLY A 96 23.52 0.29 7.22
C GLY A 96 22.90 0.49 5.83
N LEU A 97 21.87 -0.31 5.50
CA LEU A 97 21.14 -0.18 4.24
C LEU A 97 20.38 1.15 4.13
N THR A 98 19.88 1.69 5.24
CA THR A 98 19.26 3.01 5.30
C THR A 98 20.24 4.12 4.94
N GLN A 99 21.46 4.09 5.51
CA GLN A 99 22.53 5.03 5.16
C GLN A 99 22.94 4.91 3.69
N ALA A 100 23.13 3.67 3.20
CA ALA A 100 23.48 3.40 1.82
C ALA A 100 22.39 3.81 0.80
N ALA A 101 21.16 4.06 1.27
CA ALA A 101 20.06 4.44 0.40
C ALA A 101 20.15 5.89 -0.11
N LYS A 102 20.96 6.74 0.53
CA LYS A 102 21.18 8.14 0.15
C LYS A 102 19.87 8.93 0.00
N LEU A 103 19.02 8.87 1.03
CA LEU A 103 17.65 9.39 0.94
C LEU A 103 17.58 10.89 0.64
N THR A 104 18.52 11.69 1.15
CA THR A 104 18.59 13.13 0.87
C THR A 104 18.82 13.43 -0.61
N GLU A 105 19.71 12.68 -1.27
CA GLU A 105 19.98 12.84 -2.70
C GLU A 105 18.78 12.42 -3.55
N ARG A 106 18.02 11.42 -3.08
CA ARG A 106 16.89 10.85 -3.82
C ARG A 106 15.59 11.63 -3.65
N ASN A 107 15.42 12.34 -2.54
CA ASN A 107 14.19 13.04 -2.18
C ASN A 107 12.92 12.20 -2.45
N PRO A 108 12.74 11.04 -1.79
CA PRO A 108 11.64 10.13 -2.10
C PRO A 108 10.27 10.66 -1.65
N ALA A 109 9.21 10.24 -2.34
CA ALA A 109 7.82 10.39 -1.87
C ALA A 109 7.51 9.42 -0.72
N LEU A 110 8.06 8.21 -0.80
CA LEU A 110 7.80 7.11 0.11
C LEU A 110 9.08 6.32 0.38
N VAL A 111 9.34 6.03 1.64
CA VAL A 111 10.36 5.09 2.08
C VAL A 111 9.67 3.86 2.67
N VAL A 112 9.95 2.70 2.08
CA VAL A 112 9.48 1.39 2.55
C VAL A 112 10.62 0.72 3.29
N VAL A 113 10.39 0.30 4.54
CA VAL A 113 11.35 -0.49 5.31
C VAL A 113 10.77 -1.88 5.54
N GLN A 114 11.37 -2.90 4.91
CA GLN A 114 10.96 -4.29 5.00
C GLN A 114 11.97 -5.11 5.80
N ALA A 115 11.61 -5.51 7.01
CA ALA A 115 12.44 -6.35 7.87
C ALA A 115 11.63 -6.91 9.05
N GLY A 116 12.25 -7.76 9.87
CA GLY A 116 11.64 -8.29 11.10
C GLY A 116 11.61 -9.82 11.15
N SER A 117 11.45 -10.52 10.02
CA SER A 117 11.47 -11.99 10.04
C SER A 117 12.82 -12.54 10.54
N ASN A 118 13.95 -12.00 10.08
CA ASN A 118 15.27 -12.41 10.55
C ASN A 118 15.58 -11.98 12.01
N ASP A 119 14.72 -11.14 12.60
CA ASP A 119 14.85 -10.65 13.97
C ASP A 119 14.02 -11.48 14.97
N VAL A 120 13.29 -12.50 14.51
CA VAL A 120 12.50 -13.38 15.39
C VAL A 120 13.44 -14.13 16.33
N GLY A 121 13.18 -14.02 17.63
CA GLY A 121 14.02 -14.59 18.69
C GLY A 121 15.20 -13.72 19.12
N ALA A 122 15.44 -12.58 18.47
CA ALA A 122 16.43 -11.60 18.91
C ALA A 122 15.91 -10.74 20.08
N SER A 123 16.81 -10.00 20.73
CA SER A 123 16.44 -9.11 21.83
C SER A 123 15.52 -7.98 21.36
N THR A 124 14.32 -7.89 21.94
CA THR A 124 13.33 -6.86 21.61
C THR A 124 13.80 -5.45 21.95
N SER A 125 14.67 -5.27 22.96
CA SER A 125 15.26 -3.96 23.26
C SER A 125 16.30 -3.52 22.23
N ALA A 126 17.07 -4.47 21.68
CA ALA A 126 17.97 -4.20 20.57
C ALA A 126 17.18 -3.84 19.30
N ILE A 127 16.11 -4.59 19.01
CA ILE A 127 15.19 -4.29 17.90
C ILE A 127 14.58 -2.90 18.08
N ASP A 128 14.03 -2.56 19.26
CA ASP A 128 13.42 -1.25 19.51
C ASP A 128 14.43 -0.11 19.28
N THR A 129 15.62 -0.21 19.87
CA THR A 129 16.68 0.80 19.72
C THR A 129 17.06 1.01 18.26
N ARG A 130 17.26 -0.08 17.51
CA ARG A 130 17.71 -0.03 16.11
C ARG A 130 16.60 0.40 15.16
N ALA A 131 15.36 -0.02 15.40
CA ALA A 131 14.21 0.45 14.65
C ALA A 131 14.01 1.96 14.85
N ARG A 132 14.11 2.48 16.09
CA ARG A 132 14.10 3.94 16.33
C ARG A 132 15.19 4.65 15.54
N GLN A 133 16.42 4.14 15.58
CA GLN A 133 17.55 4.71 14.85
C GLN A 133 17.28 4.78 13.33
N VAL A 134 16.74 3.71 12.75
CA VAL A 134 16.38 3.65 11.32
C VAL A 134 15.34 4.72 10.99
N ILE A 135 14.23 4.77 11.74
CA ILE A 135 13.13 5.70 11.46
C ILE A 135 13.55 7.16 11.69
N THR A 136 14.35 7.44 12.72
CA THR A 136 14.95 8.76 12.92
C THR A 136 15.83 9.15 11.74
N THR A 137 16.66 8.24 11.23
CA THR A 137 17.52 8.50 10.08
C THR A 137 16.69 8.80 8.82
N VAL A 138 15.64 8.01 8.57
CA VAL A 138 14.73 8.26 7.45
C VAL A 138 14.07 9.63 7.56
N ARG A 139 13.57 10.00 8.76
CA ARG A 139 12.95 11.31 8.99
C ARG A 139 13.91 12.47 8.81
N GLN A 140 15.16 12.32 9.23
CA GLN A 140 16.19 13.34 9.05
C GLN A 140 16.59 13.51 7.58
N GLN A 141 16.73 12.40 6.83
CA GLN A 141 17.23 12.45 5.46
C GLN A 141 16.13 12.68 4.41
N ALA A 142 14.89 12.34 4.72
CA ALA A 142 13.71 12.51 3.86
C ALA A 142 12.50 13.01 4.68
N PRO A 143 12.53 14.26 5.18
CA PRO A 143 11.51 14.79 6.08
C PRO A 143 10.10 14.82 5.47
N ASN A 144 10.00 14.94 4.14
CA ASN A 144 8.74 15.00 3.41
C ASN A 144 8.30 13.66 2.82
N ALA A 145 9.03 12.58 3.09
CA ALA A 145 8.63 11.25 2.63
C ALA A 145 7.63 10.64 3.60
N ARG A 146 6.67 9.88 3.09
CA ARG A 146 5.91 8.95 3.93
C ARG A 146 6.80 7.76 4.28
N ILE A 147 6.49 7.07 5.38
CA ILE A 147 7.18 5.84 5.78
C ILE A 147 6.16 4.71 5.84
N ALA A 148 6.51 3.60 5.20
CA ALA A 148 5.78 2.34 5.29
C ALA A 148 6.70 1.26 5.86
N LEU A 149 6.18 0.49 6.80
CA LEU A 149 6.83 -0.72 7.31
C LEU A 149 6.18 -1.94 6.68
N ILE A 150 6.99 -2.90 6.25
CA ILE A 150 6.55 -4.25 5.95
C ILE A 150 7.22 -5.16 6.97
N THR A 151 6.43 -5.74 7.87
CA THR A 151 6.94 -6.40 9.08
C THR A 151 7.03 -7.92 8.90
N VAL A 152 6.74 -8.69 9.96
CA VAL A 152 7.05 -10.11 10.05
C VAL A 152 6.14 -10.93 9.14
N PHE A 153 6.75 -11.85 8.39
CA PHE A 153 6.04 -12.83 7.58
C PHE A 153 5.88 -14.14 8.36
N PRO A 154 4.64 -14.61 8.61
CA PRO A 154 4.38 -15.72 9.53
C PRO A 154 4.95 -17.08 9.08
N THR A 155 5.31 -17.26 7.81
CA THR A 155 5.81 -18.54 7.28
C THR A 155 7.32 -18.66 7.30
N VAL A 156 8.08 -17.56 7.43
CA VAL A 156 9.57 -17.58 7.36
C VAL A 156 10.19 -18.12 8.65
N HIS A 157 9.78 -17.59 9.81
CA HIS A 157 10.27 -18.05 11.14
C HIS A 157 9.11 -18.32 12.11
N GLY A 158 7.92 -18.59 11.56
CA GLY A 158 6.72 -18.88 12.34
C GLY A 158 5.95 -17.64 12.81
N SER A 159 4.84 -17.91 13.50
CA SER A 159 3.88 -16.91 13.99
C SER A 159 3.69 -16.96 15.52
N GLY A 160 4.67 -17.52 16.23
CA GLY A 160 4.66 -17.73 17.68
C GLY A 160 4.82 -16.44 18.49
N PRO A 161 4.92 -16.56 19.83
CA PRO A 161 5.11 -15.41 20.72
C PRO A 161 6.30 -14.52 20.35
N ASP A 162 7.44 -15.10 19.98
CA ASP A 162 8.63 -14.35 19.60
C ASP A 162 8.41 -13.51 18.33
N ALA A 163 7.72 -14.06 17.33
CA ALA A 163 7.38 -13.32 16.11
C ALA A 163 6.48 -12.11 16.42
N ARG A 164 5.50 -12.28 17.30
CA ARG A 164 4.62 -11.19 17.75
C ARG A 164 5.38 -10.15 18.58
N ALA A 165 6.31 -10.58 19.44
CA ALA A 165 7.13 -9.69 20.24
C ALA A 165 8.08 -8.86 19.36
N THR A 166 8.72 -9.48 18.37
CA THR A 166 9.55 -8.81 17.36
C THR A 166 8.76 -7.76 16.59
N GLU A 167 7.58 -8.13 16.08
CA GLU A 167 6.72 -7.17 15.35
C GLU A 167 6.27 -6.01 16.24
N ALA A 168 5.83 -6.29 17.47
CA ALA A 168 5.41 -5.27 18.42
C ALA A 168 6.56 -4.30 18.74
N ALA A 169 7.79 -4.80 18.91
CA ALA A 169 8.97 -3.97 19.12
C ALA A 169 9.24 -3.06 17.91
N ILE A 170 9.19 -3.57 16.68
CA ILE A 170 9.41 -2.78 15.45
C ILE A 170 8.34 -1.70 15.30
N VAL A 171 7.06 -2.07 15.40
CA VAL A 171 5.95 -1.15 15.20
C VAL A 171 5.90 -0.09 16.31
N GLY A 172 6.10 -0.50 17.57
CA GLY A 172 6.15 0.39 18.72
C GLY A 172 7.30 1.40 18.62
N ALA A 173 8.50 0.93 18.30
CA ALA A 173 9.68 1.77 18.10
C ALA A 173 9.47 2.81 16.99
N ALA A 174 8.95 2.37 15.84
CA ALA A 174 8.72 3.25 14.71
C ALA A 174 7.66 4.31 15.02
N ARG A 175 6.51 3.91 15.60
CA ARG A 175 5.44 4.85 15.97
C ARG A 175 5.84 5.82 17.07
N ALA A 176 6.77 5.44 17.94
CA ALA A 176 7.31 6.34 18.95
C ALA A 176 8.20 7.45 18.36
N VAL A 177 8.75 7.26 17.16
CA VAL A 177 9.51 8.29 16.43
C VAL A 177 8.60 9.06 15.47
N ASP A 178 7.74 8.35 14.75
CA ASP A 178 6.79 8.94 13.82
C ASP A 178 5.43 8.21 13.93
N PRO A 179 4.41 8.82 14.54
CA PRO A 179 3.11 8.19 14.71
C PRO A 179 2.35 7.99 13.38
N SER A 180 2.79 8.62 12.29
CA SER A 180 2.16 8.53 10.96
C SER A 180 2.65 7.36 10.10
N VAL A 181 3.60 6.55 10.60
CA VAL A 181 4.10 5.37 9.86
C VAL A 181 2.95 4.43 9.49
N SER A 182 2.87 4.11 8.20
CA SER A 182 1.95 3.09 7.70
C SER A 182 2.55 1.70 7.95
N VAL A 183 1.73 0.72 8.33
CA VAL A 183 2.20 -0.63 8.64
C VAL A 183 1.45 -1.61 7.77
N ILE A 184 2.20 -2.42 7.01
CA ILE A 184 1.73 -3.61 6.31
C ILE A 184 2.29 -4.79 7.10
N SER A 185 1.42 -5.50 7.82
CA SER A 185 1.82 -6.57 8.73
C SER A 185 1.23 -7.90 8.31
N PRO A 186 1.96 -8.74 7.58
CA PRO A 186 1.46 -10.08 7.23
C PRO A 186 1.11 -10.92 8.46
N LEU A 187 1.85 -10.78 9.55
CA LEU A 187 1.60 -11.49 10.81
C LEU A 187 0.33 -11.01 11.53
N SER A 188 0.23 -9.71 11.89
CA SER A 188 -0.93 -9.19 12.62
C SER A 188 -2.20 -9.08 11.77
N GLU A 189 -2.07 -8.90 10.45
CA GLU A 189 -3.22 -8.93 9.53
C GLU A 189 -3.67 -10.38 9.21
N GLY A 190 -2.99 -11.41 9.74
CA GLY A 190 -3.39 -12.80 9.58
C GLY A 190 -3.32 -13.30 8.13
N TRP A 191 -2.30 -12.88 7.39
CA TRP A 191 -2.19 -13.25 5.97
C TRP A 191 -2.03 -14.76 5.80
N VAL A 192 -2.81 -15.31 4.88
CA VAL A 192 -2.68 -16.67 4.35
C VAL A 192 -2.19 -16.56 2.91
N TYR A 193 -1.10 -17.25 2.60
CA TYR A 193 -0.46 -17.19 1.30
C TYR A 193 0.37 -18.45 0.99
N GLY A 194 0.65 -18.68 -0.30
CA GLY A 194 1.62 -19.67 -0.73
C GLY A 194 3.03 -19.22 -0.41
N SER A 195 3.89 -20.16 -0.02
CA SER A 195 5.29 -19.89 0.30
C SER A 195 6.21 -20.97 -0.29
N SER A 196 7.47 -20.61 -0.47
CA SER A 196 8.55 -21.55 -0.75
C SER A 196 8.76 -22.52 0.42
N SER A 197 9.63 -23.52 0.22
CA SER A 197 9.96 -24.50 1.27
C SER A 197 10.60 -23.89 2.52
N ASP A 198 11.27 -22.74 2.39
CA ASP A 198 11.85 -22.00 3.50
C ASP A 198 10.95 -20.87 4.03
N GLY A 199 9.70 -20.81 3.55
CA GLY A 199 8.67 -19.92 4.04
C GLY A 199 8.66 -18.53 3.41
N HIS A 200 9.48 -18.22 2.41
CA HIS A 200 9.39 -16.95 1.69
C HIS A 200 8.09 -16.85 0.87
N PRO A 201 7.50 -15.64 0.76
CA PRO A 201 6.24 -15.43 0.06
C PRO A 201 6.34 -15.74 -1.44
N ASP A 202 5.28 -16.32 -1.99
CA ASP A 202 5.15 -16.57 -3.43
C ASP A 202 4.93 -15.27 -4.26
N ALA A 203 4.90 -15.43 -5.59
CA ALA A 203 4.70 -14.32 -6.52
C ALA A 203 3.36 -13.58 -6.30
N ALA A 204 2.29 -14.28 -5.93
CA ALA A 204 0.99 -13.66 -5.65
C ALA A 204 1.06 -12.75 -4.42
N THR A 205 1.81 -13.15 -3.40
CA THR A 205 2.05 -12.34 -2.21
C THR A 205 2.93 -11.14 -2.50
N HIS A 206 3.95 -11.29 -3.35
CA HIS A 206 4.71 -10.15 -3.85
C HIS A 206 3.84 -9.15 -4.60
N GLN A 207 2.89 -9.61 -5.42
CA GLN A 207 1.92 -8.72 -6.06
C GLN A 207 1.06 -7.98 -5.02
N LYS A 208 0.51 -8.70 -4.02
CA LYS A 208 -0.26 -8.08 -2.93
C LYS A 208 0.55 -7.02 -2.19
N LEU A 209 1.83 -7.27 -1.91
CA LEU A 209 2.72 -6.28 -1.30
C LEU A 209 2.89 -5.04 -2.19
N ALA A 210 3.09 -5.24 -3.49
CA ALA A 210 3.26 -4.15 -4.44
C ALA A 210 2.02 -3.26 -4.49
N GLU A 211 0.83 -3.85 -4.56
CA GLU A 211 -0.45 -3.12 -4.56
C GLU A 211 -0.66 -2.34 -3.25
N ARG A 212 -0.33 -2.94 -2.10
CA ARG A 212 -0.44 -2.28 -0.80
C ARG A 212 0.51 -1.08 -0.69
N VAL A 213 1.74 -1.21 -1.19
CA VAL A 213 2.71 -0.11 -1.20
C VAL A 213 2.33 0.98 -2.20
N ALA A 214 1.87 0.60 -3.40
CA ALA A 214 1.39 1.52 -4.42
C ALA A 214 0.25 2.41 -3.89
N ALA A 215 -0.75 1.81 -3.24
CA ALA A 215 -1.84 2.57 -2.60
C ALA A 215 -1.35 3.60 -1.57
N LEU A 216 -0.23 3.33 -0.89
CA LEU A 216 0.39 4.31 0.02
C LEU A 216 1.14 5.41 -0.74
N ALA A 217 1.70 5.16 -1.92
CA ALA A 217 2.33 6.18 -2.75
C ALA A 217 1.30 7.12 -3.42
N ASP A 218 0.11 6.62 -3.76
CA ASP A 218 -0.98 7.40 -4.36
C ASP A 218 -1.66 8.35 -3.37
N ALA A 219 -1.87 7.92 -2.12
CA ALA A 219 -2.46 8.78 -1.09
C ALA A 219 -1.55 9.96 -0.66
N ALA A 220 -0.37 10.13 -1.29
CA ALA A 220 0.57 11.22 -1.04
C ALA A 220 0.41 12.40 -2.03
N GLY A 221 -0.35 12.21 -3.12
CA GLY A 221 -0.75 13.28 -4.04
C GLY A 221 -2.13 13.80 -3.70
#